data_AF-A0A077B527-F1
#
_entry.id   AF-A0A077B527-F1
#
_cell.length_a   1.000
_cell.length_b   1.000
_cell.length_c   1.000
_cell.angle_alpha   90.00
_cell.angle_beta   90.00
_cell.angle_gamma   90.00
#
_symmetry.space_group_name_H-M   'P 1'
#
loop_
_entity.id
_entity.type
_entity.pdbx_description
1 polymer ?
#
loop_
_entity_poly.entity_id
_entity_poly.type
_entity_poly.pdbx_seq_one_letter_code
_entity_poly.pdbx_strand_id
1 'polypeptide(L)'
;YAMFDKYFKKIGNCVGPTTCPAATGRDSAHYLLSWYYAWGGAYETSQNWSWRIGSSHNHFGYQNPFAAWALTNTPELKPQSPTAVADWTKSFERQLEFYTWLQSAEGGIAGGATNSWGGHYGQPPAGTSTFYGMFYDVDPVCPDP
;
A
#
# COMPACT_ATOMS: atom_id res chain seq x y z
N TYR A 1 -4.04 -3.78 7.63
CA TYR A 1 -3.86 -4.65 6.46
C TYR A 1 -3.66 -3.89 5.17
N ALA A 2 -4.46 -2.86 4.87
CA ALA A 2 -4.31 -2.04 3.66
C ALA A 2 -2.91 -1.42 3.46
N MET A 3 -2.10 -1.26 4.51
CA MET A 3 -0.76 -0.66 4.43
C MET A 3 0.35 -1.57 3.93
N PHE A 4 0.03 -2.81 3.56
CA PHE A 4 1.00 -3.84 3.19
C PHE A 4 0.84 -4.28 1.74
N ASP A 5 1.97 -4.62 1.13
CA ASP A 5 2.03 -5.31 -0.17
C ASP A 5 1.10 -6.55 -0.19
N LYS A 6 0.52 -6.84 -1.36
CA LYS A 6 -0.45 -7.92 -1.55
C LYS A 6 0.02 -9.26 -0.96
N TYR A 7 1.28 -9.63 -1.19
CA TYR A 7 1.84 -10.89 -0.71
C TYR A 7 2.99 -10.66 0.28
N PHE A 8 2.96 -9.53 0.99
CA PHE A 8 3.97 -9.14 1.97
C PHE A 8 5.41 -9.19 1.40
N LYS A 9 5.58 -8.87 0.12
CA LYS A 9 6.89 -8.63 -0.49
C LYS A 9 7.48 -7.33 0.04
N LYS A 10 8.81 -7.27 0.09
CA LYS A 10 9.53 -6.06 0.49
C LYS A 10 9.15 -4.89 -0.43
N ILE A 11 8.90 -3.73 0.16
CA ILE A 11 8.67 -2.50 -0.60
C ILE A 11 9.99 -1.99 -1.17
N GLY A 12 9.95 -1.61 -2.44
CA GLY A 12 11.02 -0.88 -3.10
C GLY A 12 11.75 -1.71 -4.16
N ASN A 13 11.61 -1.30 -5.42
CA ASN A 13 12.21 -1.93 -6.60
C ASN A 13 11.90 -3.44 -6.67
N CYS A 14 10.68 -3.82 -6.29
CA CYS A 14 10.23 -5.21 -6.25
C CYS A 14 9.93 -5.72 -7.66
N VAL A 15 10.97 -6.28 -8.31
CA VAL A 15 10.90 -6.87 -9.65
C VAL A 15 11.27 -8.35 -9.60
N GLY A 16 10.52 -9.15 -10.33
CA GLY A 16 10.65 -10.60 -10.41
C GLY A 16 9.94 -11.27 -9.22
N PRO A 17 8.87 -12.06 -9.43
CA PRO A 17 8.11 -12.67 -8.33
C PRO A 17 8.97 -13.63 -7.47
N THR A 18 9.98 -14.24 -8.06
CA THR A 18 10.95 -15.14 -7.40
C THR A 18 12.16 -14.41 -6.83
N THR A 19 12.50 -13.23 -7.34
CA THR A 19 13.69 -12.46 -6.95
C THR A 19 13.37 -11.43 -5.88
N CYS A 20 12.22 -10.76 -5.99
CA CYS A 20 11.76 -9.84 -4.97
C CYS A 20 11.53 -10.61 -3.66
N PRO A 21 12.23 -10.27 -2.58
CA PRO A 21 12.21 -11.06 -1.36
C PRO A 21 10.89 -10.89 -0.62
N ALA A 22 10.51 -11.92 0.14
CA ALA A 22 9.54 -11.75 1.22
C ALA A 22 10.09 -10.77 2.26
N ALA A 23 9.21 -9.99 2.87
CA ALA A 23 9.59 -9.04 3.91
C ALA A 23 9.61 -9.69 5.30
N THR A 24 10.37 -9.08 6.20
CA THR A 24 10.32 -9.35 7.64
C THR A 24 9.84 -8.09 8.37
N GLY A 25 9.02 -8.27 9.41
CA GLY A 25 8.51 -7.14 10.19
C GLY A 25 7.64 -6.19 9.37
N ARG A 26 8.06 -4.93 9.24
CA ARG A 26 7.33 -3.87 8.52
C ARG A 26 7.92 -3.52 7.16
N ASP A 27 8.86 -4.32 6.66
CA ASP A 27 9.51 -4.06 5.37
C ASP A 27 8.56 -4.22 4.16
N SER A 28 7.40 -4.87 4.33
CA SER A 28 6.32 -4.93 3.33
C SER A 28 5.27 -3.84 3.51
N ALA A 29 5.42 -2.95 4.49
CA ALA A 29 4.49 -1.86 4.72
C ALA A 29 4.87 -0.65 3.86
N HIS A 30 4.02 -0.30 2.89
CA HIS A 30 4.16 0.94 2.12
C HIS A 30 3.55 2.14 2.84
N TYR A 31 2.76 1.91 3.91
CA TYR A 31 2.12 2.96 4.74
C TYR A 31 1.16 3.87 3.98
N LEU A 32 0.51 3.33 2.95
CA LEU A 32 -0.59 3.97 2.23
C LEU A 32 -1.86 3.14 2.39
N LEU A 33 -3.01 3.73 2.11
CA LEU A 33 -4.27 3.00 1.99
C LEU A 33 -4.36 2.42 0.58
N SER A 34 -4.00 1.14 0.43
CA SER A 34 -4.09 0.43 -0.85
C SER A 34 -5.54 0.14 -1.23
N TRP A 35 -5.75 -0.27 -2.49
CA TRP A 35 -7.07 -0.51 -3.09
C TRP A 35 -7.96 -1.45 -2.26
N TYR A 36 -7.35 -2.44 -1.61
CA TYR A 36 -8.06 -3.39 -0.76
C TYR A 36 -7.11 -4.11 0.20
N TYR A 37 -7.70 -4.78 1.16
CA TYR A 37 -7.13 -5.97 1.77
C TYR A 37 -8.22 -7.05 1.78
N ALA A 38 -7.82 -8.31 1.76
CA ALA A 38 -8.77 -9.42 1.75
C ALA A 38 -8.30 -10.55 2.67
N TRP A 39 -9.25 -11.38 3.07
CA TRP A 39 -9.01 -12.54 3.90
C TRP A 39 -9.99 -13.64 3.53
N GLY A 40 -9.62 -14.88 3.83
CA GLY A 40 -10.47 -16.04 3.58
C GLY A 40 -10.00 -17.26 4.37
N GLY A 41 -10.80 -18.31 4.32
CA GLY A 41 -10.52 -19.56 5.00
C GLY A 41 -11.45 -20.66 4.52
N ALA A 42 -11.15 -21.89 4.92
CA ALA A 42 -11.97 -23.03 4.58
C ALA A 42 -13.36 -22.93 5.24
N TYR A 43 -14.39 -23.34 4.50
CA TYR A 43 -15.74 -23.51 5.07
C TYR A 43 -15.87 -24.83 5.83
N GLU A 44 -15.34 -25.91 5.24
CA GLU A 44 -15.37 -27.26 5.81
C GLU A 44 -14.52 -27.35 7.07
N THR A 45 -15.10 -27.86 8.16
CA THR A 45 -14.41 -27.99 9.46
C THR A 45 -13.25 -28.99 9.45
N SER A 46 -13.17 -29.85 8.43
CA SER A 46 -12.06 -30.77 8.21
C SER A 46 -10.83 -30.10 7.59
N GLN A 47 -10.96 -28.89 7.07
CA GLN A 47 -9.89 -28.15 6.41
C GLN A 47 -9.36 -27.02 7.32
N ASN A 48 -8.07 -27.08 7.64
CA ASN A 48 -7.43 -26.16 8.60
C ASN A 48 -6.56 -25.11 7.92
N TRP A 49 -7.14 -24.29 7.03
CA TRP A 49 -6.40 -23.22 6.35
C TRP A 49 -7.14 -21.88 6.33
N SER A 50 -6.37 -20.80 6.34
CA SER A 50 -6.84 -19.42 6.14
C SER A 50 -5.74 -18.59 5.47
N TRP A 51 -6.11 -17.45 4.90
CA TRP A 51 -5.20 -16.53 4.23
C TRP A 51 -5.60 -15.08 4.44
N ARG A 52 -4.61 -14.19 4.29
CA ARG A 52 -4.78 -12.73 4.28
C ARG A 52 -3.87 -12.14 3.20
N ILE A 53 -4.32 -11.08 2.55
CA ILE A 53 -3.54 -10.29 1.60
C ILE A 53 -3.79 -8.81 1.83
N GLY A 54 -2.77 -7.99 1.58
CA GLY A 54 -2.95 -6.56 1.36
C GLY A 54 -3.29 -6.26 -0.10
N SER A 55 -2.80 -5.13 -0.59
CA SER A 55 -2.77 -4.81 -2.02
C SER A 55 -1.51 -4.00 -2.32
N SER A 56 -0.86 -4.30 -3.45
CA SER A 56 0.36 -3.61 -3.86
C SER A 56 0.06 -2.29 -4.58
N HIS A 57 -1.20 -2.00 -4.91
CA HIS A 57 -1.63 -0.83 -5.68
C HIS A 57 -2.29 0.21 -4.78
N ASN A 58 -1.82 1.45 -4.88
CA ASN A 58 -2.29 2.57 -4.08
C ASN A 58 -2.75 3.70 -4.99
N HIS A 59 -4.00 4.15 -4.80
CA HIS A 59 -4.58 5.26 -5.54
C HIS A 59 -4.67 6.49 -4.62
N PHE A 60 -4.32 7.68 -5.09
CA PHE A 60 -4.32 8.90 -4.28
C PHE A 60 -5.70 9.19 -3.66
N GLY A 61 -6.77 8.95 -4.41
CA GLY A 61 -8.15 9.15 -3.97
C GLY A 61 -8.61 8.29 -2.79
N TYR A 62 -7.86 7.24 -2.43
CA TYR A 62 -8.16 6.39 -1.26
C TYR A 62 -7.46 6.88 0.01
N GLN A 63 -6.47 7.77 -0.12
CA GLN A 63 -5.75 8.27 1.04
C GLN A 63 -6.69 9.13 1.89
N ASN A 64 -6.48 9.10 3.21
CA ASN A 64 -7.26 9.87 4.17
C ASN A 64 -6.35 10.33 5.32
N PRO A 65 -5.57 11.43 5.11
CA PRO A 65 -4.69 11.96 6.12
C PRO A 65 -5.44 12.40 7.39
N PHE A 66 -6.70 12.83 7.26
CA PHE A 66 -7.52 13.19 8.42
C PHE A 66 -7.81 11.99 9.33
N ALA A 67 -8.17 10.84 8.77
CA ALA A 67 -8.36 9.62 9.55
C ALA A 67 -7.05 9.18 10.22
N ALA A 68 -5.92 9.23 9.49
CA ALA A 68 -4.61 8.91 10.07
C ALA A 68 -4.23 9.84 11.23
N TRP A 69 -4.51 11.14 11.09
CA TRP A 69 -4.32 12.14 12.14
C TRP A 69 -5.24 11.87 13.36
N ALA A 70 -6.52 11.60 13.13
CA ALA A 70 -7.49 11.35 14.21
C ALA A 70 -7.12 10.10 15.02
N LEU A 71 -6.72 9.01 14.36
CA LEU A 71 -6.28 7.76 15.00
C LEU A 71 -5.00 7.91 15.84
N THR A 72 -4.27 9.02 15.68
CA THR A 72 -3.00 9.28 16.39
C THR A 72 -3.09 10.42 17.40
N ASN A 73 -4.03 11.35 17.23
CA ASN A 73 -4.14 12.56 18.04
C ASN A 73 -5.43 12.66 18.86
N THR A 74 -6.43 11.82 18.62
CA THR A 74 -7.70 11.81 19.37
C THR A 74 -7.70 10.63 20.36
N PRO A 75 -7.65 10.87 21.69
CA PRO A 75 -7.60 9.80 22.69
C PRO A 75 -8.68 8.73 22.53
N GLU A 76 -9.89 9.14 22.17
CA GLU A 76 -11.07 8.28 21.98
C GLU A 76 -10.97 7.37 20.75
N LEU A 77 -10.16 7.75 19.75
CA LEU A 77 -9.97 7.00 18.50
C LEU A 77 -8.64 6.23 18.46
N LYS A 78 -7.79 6.41 19.47
CA LYS A 78 -6.46 5.80 19.53
C LYS A 78 -6.55 4.27 19.54
N PRO A 79 -5.96 3.56 18.57
CA PRO A 79 -5.95 2.10 18.57
C PRO A 79 -5.18 1.54 19.78
N GLN A 80 -5.70 0.45 20.34
CA GLN A 80 -5.13 -0.19 21.53
C GLN A 80 -3.89 -1.06 21.25
N SER A 81 -3.71 -1.51 19.99
CA SER A 81 -2.60 -2.41 19.67
C SER A 81 -1.25 -1.68 19.81
N PRO A 82 -0.18 -2.34 20.31
CA PRO A 82 1.05 -1.66 20.73
C PRO A 82 1.77 -0.83 19.65
N THR A 83 1.60 -1.18 18.37
CA THR A 83 2.32 -0.54 17.25
C THR A 83 1.44 0.30 16.33
N ALA A 84 0.11 0.23 16.47
CA ALA A 84 -0.78 0.88 15.50
C ALA A 84 -0.65 2.40 15.49
N VAL A 85 -0.41 3.04 16.64
CA VAL A 85 -0.21 4.50 16.69
C VAL A 85 1.02 4.89 15.88
N ALA A 86 2.14 4.18 16.04
CA ALA A 86 3.35 4.42 15.26
C ALA A 86 3.12 4.17 13.75
N ASP A 87 2.35 3.13 13.40
CA ASP A 87 2.01 2.87 12.00
C ASP A 87 1.15 3.97 11.38
N TRP A 88 0.14 4.45 12.10
CA TRP A 88 -0.74 5.50 11.63
C TRP A 88 -0.05 6.86 11.57
N THR A 89 0.88 7.16 12.48
CA THR A 89 1.71 8.37 12.40
C THR A 89 2.56 8.34 11.13
N LYS A 90 3.21 7.21 10.86
CA LYS A 90 4.01 7.04 9.64
C LYS A 90 3.13 7.06 8.38
N SER A 91 1.93 6.51 8.45
CA SER A 91 0.94 6.56 7.36
C SER A 91 0.46 7.98 7.08
N PHE A 92 0.24 8.79 8.11
CA PHE A 92 -0.14 10.20 7.96
C PHE A 92 0.92 10.98 7.17
N GLU A 93 2.19 10.89 7.58
CA GLU A 93 3.32 11.53 6.89
C GLU A 93 3.45 11.02 5.44
N ARG A 94 3.42 9.69 5.27
CA ARG A 94 3.55 9.04 3.96
C ARG A 94 2.45 9.45 2.98
N GLN A 95 1.23 9.62 3.46
CA GLN A 95 0.12 10.06 2.62
C GLN A 95 0.33 11.50 2.14
N LEU A 96 0.82 12.41 2.99
CA LEU A 96 1.12 13.79 2.61
C LEU A 96 2.26 13.87 1.59
N GLU A 97 3.31 13.06 1.78
CA GLU A 97 4.40 12.90 0.80
C GLU A 97 3.85 12.39 -0.54
N PHE A 98 2.91 11.44 -0.51
CA PHE A 98 2.31 10.84 -1.71
C PHE A 98 1.46 11.84 -2.49
N TYR A 99 0.64 12.64 -1.81
CA TYR A 99 -0.09 13.74 -2.46
C TYR A 99 0.85 14.75 -3.11
N THR A 100 1.89 15.17 -2.39
CA THR A 100 2.87 16.14 -2.90
C THR A 100 3.60 15.60 -4.13
N TRP A 101 4.00 14.32 -4.09
CA TRP A 101 4.70 13.66 -5.21
C TRP A 101 3.82 13.51 -6.45
N LEU A 102 2.52 13.30 -6.28
CA LEU A 102 1.55 13.11 -7.38
C LEU A 102 0.99 14.42 -7.94
N GLN A 103 1.32 15.57 -7.35
CA GLN A 103 0.78 16.84 -7.81
C GLN A 103 1.38 17.23 -9.17
N SER A 104 0.51 17.36 -10.17
CA SER A 104 0.84 17.87 -11.51
C SER A 104 1.24 19.34 -11.48
N ALA A 105 1.82 19.83 -12.58
CA ALA A 105 2.19 21.23 -12.74
C ALA A 105 0.97 22.18 -12.65
N GLU A 106 -0.20 21.69 -13.05
CA GLU A 106 -1.49 22.41 -12.99
C GLU A 106 -2.16 22.33 -11.61
N GLY A 107 -1.63 21.50 -10.71
CA GLY A 107 -2.09 21.37 -9.33
C GLY A 107 -3.04 20.20 -9.04
N GLY A 108 -3.52 19.49 -10.07
CA GLY A 108 -4.29 18.25 -9.91
C GLY A 108 -3.42 17.08 -9.42
N ILE A 109 -4.01 16.09 -8.77
CA ILE A 109 -3.28 14.93 -8.23
C ILE A 109 -3.43 13.74 -9.20
N ALA A 110 -2.30 13.17 -9.62
CA ALA A 110 -2.24 12.00 -10.50
C ALA A 110 -2.61 10.69 -9.79
N GLY A 111 -2.70 9.58 -10.53
CA GLY A 111 -3.21 8.28 -10.07
C GLY A 111 -2.58 7.72 -8.80
N GLY A 112 -1.35 7.20 -8.87
CA GLY A 112 -0.73 6.59 -7.70
C GLY A 112 0.56 5.81 -7.97
N ALA A 113 0.73 4.71 -7.24
CA ALA A 113 1.90 3.85 -7.34
C ALA A 113 1.61 2.39 -6.99
N THR A 114 2.43 1.48 -7.54
CA THR A 114 2.37 0.04 -7.29
C THR A 114 3.72 -0.55 -6.88
N ASN A 115 3.72 -1.48 -5.92
CA ASN A 115 4.88 -2.34 -5.63
C ASN A 115 4.91 -3.60 -6.53
N SER A 116 3.87 -3.86 -7.31
CA SER A 116 3.74 -5.03 -8.17
C SER A 116 3.34 -4.59 -9.58
N TRP A 117 4.34 -4.31 -10.41
CA TRP A 117 4.11 -3.88 -11.80
C TRP A 117 3.32 -4.95 -12.57
N GLY A 118 2.25 -4.54 -13.25
CA GLY A 118 1.32 -5.44 -13.95
C GLY A 118 0.65 -6.49 -13.04
N GLY A 119 0.69 -6.32 -11.72
CA GLY A 119 0.10 -7.25 -10.75
C GLY A 119 0.86 -8.56 -10.54
N HIS A 120 2.07 -8.70 -11.11
CA HIS A 120 2.87 -9.93 -11.06
C HIS A 120 4.35 -9.66 -10.72
N TYR A 121 4.66 -8.50 -10.13
CA TYR A 121 6.02 -8.02 -9.87
C TYR A 121 6.86 -7.94 -11.15
N GLY A 122 6.26 -7.45 -12.24
CA GLY A 122 6.93 -7.31 -13.54
C GLY A 122 8.00 -6.22 -13.56
N GLN A 123 8.66 -6.07 -14.71
CA GLN A 123 9.60 -4.99 -14.97
C GLN A 123 8.85 -3.75 -15.49
N PRO A 124 8.92 -2.59 -14.82
CA PRO A 124 8.38 -1.35 -15.36
C PRO A 124 9.23 -0.84 -16.54
N PRO A 125 8.67 0.03 -17.40
CA PRO A 125 9.42 0.77 -18.40
C PRO A 125 10.67 1.46 -17.84
N ALA A 126 11.70 1.61 -18.66
CA ALA A 126 12.90 2.33 -18.27
C ALA A 126 12.56 3.80 -17.96
N GLY A 127 13.06 4.31 -16.83
CA GLY A 127 12.80 5.69 -16.40
C GLY A 127 11.48 5.90 -15.65
N THR A 128 10.72 4.85 -15.35
CA THR A 128 9.51 4.98 -14.52
C THR A 128 9.84 5.63 -13.17
N SER A 129 9.14 6.74 -12.87
CA SER A 129 9.26 7.46 -11.60
C SER A 129 8.88 6.58 -10.42
N THR A 130 9.55 6.78 -9.28
CA THR A 130 9.32 5.96 -8.09
C THR A 130 9.01 6.78 -6.85
N PHE A 131 8.17 6.21 -5.98
CA PHE A 131 7.87 6.70 -4.63
C PHE A 131 8.23 5.62 -3.61
N TYR A 132 9.28 5.82 -2.82
CA TYR A 132 9.85 4.79 -1.93
C TYR A 132 10.16 3.46 -2.67
N GLY A 133 10.51 3.55 -3.96
CA GLY A 133 10.77 2.41 -4.84
C GLY A 133 9.53 1.69 -5.35
N MET A 134 8.31 2.13 -5.02
CA MET A 134 7.10 1.74 -5.75
C MET A 134 7.01 2.52 -7.05
N PHE A 135 6.48 1.91 -8.10
CA PHE A 135 6.46 2.46 -9.46
C PHE A 135 5.21 3.32 -9.68
N TYR A 136 5.37 4.50 -10.27
CA TYR A 136 4.27 5.36 -10.66
C TYR A 136 3.29 4.65 -11.60
N ASP A 137 2.00 4.82 -11.33
CA ASP A 137 0.89 4.22 -12.05
C ASP A 137 -0.19 5.29 -12.28
N VAL A 138 -0.56 5.54 -13.54
CA VAL A 138 -1.46 6.64 -13.92
C VAL A 138 -2.92 6.28 -13.63
N ASP A 139 -3.26 5.00 -13.77
CA ASP A 139 -4.58 4.41 -13.61
C ASP A 139 -4.53 3.17 -12.69
N PRO A 140 -4.20 3.34 -11.40
CA PRO A 140 -4.05 2.21 -10.48
C PRO A 140 -5.27 1.28 -10.50
N VAL A 141 -5.01 -0.02 -10.73
CA VAL A 141 -5.95 -1.15 -10.68
C VAL A 141 -6.89 -1.30 -11.88
N CYS A 142 -7.60 -0.25 -12.29
CA CYS A 142 -8.66 -0.35 -13.31
C CYS A 142 -8.36 0.56 -14.51
N PRO A 143 -7.80 0.02 -15.61
CA PRO A 143 -7.50 0.78 -16.83
C PRO A 143 -8.71 0.94 -17.78
N ASP A 144 -9.84 0.31 -17.48
CA ASP A 144 -11.08 0.35 -18.30
C ASP A 144 -12.20 0.97 -17.46
N PRO A 145 -12.54 2.27 -17.66
CA PRO A 145 -13.40 3.05 -16.78
C PRO A 145 -14.89 2.72 -16.87
#